data_AF-A0A816MLC3-F1
#
_entry.id   AF-A0A816MLC3-F1
#
_cell.length_a   1.000
_cell.length_b   1.000
_cell.length_c   1.000
_cell.angle_alpha   90.00
_cell.angle_beta   90.00
_cell.angle_gamma   90.00
#
_symmetry.space_group_name_H-M   'P 1'
#
loop_
_entity.id
_entity.type
_entity.pdbx_description
1 polymer ?
#
loop_
_entity_poly.entity_id
_entity_poly.type
_entity_poly.pdbx_seq_one_letter_code
_entity_poly.pdbx_strand_id
1 'polypeptide(L)'
;MRKKIHCLHIICTISRVKDEVNPKKPFVAHFHDAAKEDGLFKGELLADSFFKGELPDWPSDDALNNGKRFYLVKESEWQANDWIPMYLELVICADARLVAKRDVVSKLAILEVAIETGIEDMEPPNERLKATRANVYIKCKGLANVCSPRMIFESGEHVERKAVVRRVLDEDGYLTISGKFCGGQSTQKQPSVALHNEKKIQSSKKRPRSD
;
A
#
# COMPACT_ATOMS: atom_id res chain seq x y z
N MET A 1 4.18 -10.10 19.28
CA MET A 1 3.88 -9.28 18.10
C MET A 1 2.78 -9.93 17.28
N ARG A 2 1.60 -9.29 17.14
CA ARG A 2 0.55 -9.79 16.24
C ARG A 2 0.94 -9.44 14.81
N LYS A 3 1.21 -10.45 13.96
CA LYS A 3 1.36 -10.25 12.50
C LYS A 3 0.10 -9.53 11.99
N LYS A 4 0.26 -8.37 11.35
CA LYS A 4 -0.81 -7.72 10.58
C LYS A 4 -0.98 -8.55 9.31
N ILE A 5 -1.92 -9.51 9.29
CA ILE A 5 -2.06 -10.54 8.23
C ILE A 5 -2.59 -9.98 6.88
N HIS A 6 -2.85 -8.67 6.76
CA HIS A 6 -3.51 -8.06 5.58
C HIS A 6 -2.84 -6.76 5.12
N CYS A 7 -1.53 -6.69 5.29
CA CYS A 7 -0.70 -5.69 4.66
C CYS A 7 0.50 -6.41 4.04
N LEU A 8 0.89 -5.98 2.85
CA LEU A 8 2.13 -6.45 2.23
C LEU A 8 3.29 -6.09 3.14
N HIS A 9 4.14 -7.06 3.43
CA HIS A 9 5.40 -6.86 4.12
C HIS A 9 6.39 -7.97 3.72
N ILE A 10 7.28 -7.64 2.80
CA ILE A 10 8.33 -8.52 2.27
C ILE A 10 9.68 -7.91 2.60
N ILE A 11 10.60 -8.75 3.03
CA ILE A 11 12.02 -8.43 3.14
C ILE A 11 12.76 -9.40 2.22
N CYS A 12 13.47 -8.85 1.23
CA CYS A 12 14.36 -9.59 0.36
C CYS A 12 15.80 -9.31 0.81
N THR A 13 16.44 -10.33 1.39
CA THR A 13 17.81 -10.25 1.89
C THR A 13 18.85 -10.78 0.92
N ILE A 14 18.42 -11.57 -0.08
CA ILE A 14 19.28 -12.21 -1.06
C ILE A 14 18.57 -12.21 -2.41
N SER A 15 19.20 -11.62 -3.42
CA SER A 15 18.87 -11.87 -4.82
C SER A 15 20.17 -11.85 -5.63
N ARG A 16 20.67 -13.03 -6.01
CA ARG A 16 21.89 -13.20 -6.80
C ARG A 16 21.84 -14.54 -7.53
N VAL A 17 22.69 -14.69 -8.54
CA VAL A 17 22.84 -15.97 -9.23
C VAL A 17 23.32 -17.02 -8.23
N LYS A 18 22.62 -18.16 -8.23
CA LYS A 18 23.00 -19.32 -7.42
C LYS A 18 24.39 -19.73 -7.88
N ASP A 19 25.36 -19.74 -6.95
CA ASP A 19 26.80 -20.03 -7.14
C ASP A 19 27.75 -18.81 -7.25
N GLU A 20 27.25 -17.58 -7.18
CA GLU A 20 28.13 -16.41 -6.99
C GLU A 20 28.57 -16.31 -5.51
N VAL A 21 29.76 -16.84 -5.19
CA VAL A 21 30.30 -17.02 -3.83
C VAL A 21 30.87 -15.73 -3.21
N ASN A 22 30.58 -14.55 -3.76
CA ASN A 22 31.10 -13.30 -3.20
C ASN A 22 30.05 -12.61 -2.30
N PRO A 23 30.12 -12.76 -0.97
CA PRO A 23 29.18 -12.14 -0.03
C PRO A 23 29.27 -10.61 0.02
N LYS A 24 30.26 -10.00 -0.67
CA LYS A 24 30.49 -8.55 -0.65
C LYS A 24 29.76 -7.77 -1.74
N LYS A 25 29.10 -8.42 -2.69
CA LYS A 25 28.32 -7.71 -3.72
C LYS A 25 26.91 -7.41 -3.20
N PRO A 26 26.51 -6.14 -3.05
CA PRO A 26 25.17 -5.79 -2.63
C PRO A 26 24.14 -6.18 -3.71
N PHE A 27 22.87 -6.25 -3.31
CA PHE A 27 21.75 -6.36 -4.23
C PHE A 27 21.80 -5.24 -5.27
N VAL A 28 21.89 -5.60 -6.56
CA VAL A 28 21.73 -4.64 -7.65
C VAL A 28 20.26 -4.64 -8.03
N ALA A 29 19.55 -3.59 -7.61
CA ALA A 29 18.17 -3.44 -8.05
C ALA A 29 18.14 -3.21 -9.56
N HIS A 30 17.13 -3.76 -10.24
CA HIS A 30 16.93 -3.54 -11.67
C HIS A 30 16.66 -2.06 -12.04
N PHE A 31 16.37 -1.21 -11.04
CA PHE A 31 16.22 0.23 -11.18
C PHE A 31 17.46 1.03 -10.77
N HIS A 32 18.55 0.35 -10.37
CA HIS A 32 19.85 0.95 -10.08
C HIS A 32 20.81 0.60 -11.21
N ASP A 33 21.09 1.58 -12.09
CA ASP A 33 22.27 1.50 -12.93
C ASP A 33 23.50 1.45 -12.01
N ALA A 34 24.30 0.40 -12.18
CA ALA A 34 25.48 0.13 -11.37
C ALA A 34 26.60 1.13 -11.67
N ALA A 35 26.53 2.33 -11.10
CA ALA A 35 27.67 3.21 -10.87
C ALA A 35 27.26 4.43 -10.03
N LYS A 36 27.64 4.45 -8.74
CA LYS A 36 28.31 5.60 -8.15
C LYS A 36 28.94 5.24 -6.81
N GLU A 37 30.26 5.40 -6.82
CA GLU A 37 31.17 5.40 -5.68
C GLU A 37 30.74 6.42 -4.62
N ASP A 38 31.03 6.07 -3.38
CA ASP A 38 31.55 6.95 -2.32
C ASP A 38 30.97 8.37 -2.28
N GLY A 39 29.72 8.48 -1.85
CA GLY A 39 29.09 9.76 -1.57
C GLY A 39 27.97 9.59 -0.58
N LEU A 40 28.30 9.55 0.71
CA LEU A 40 27.35 9.73 1.81
C LEU A 40 26.59 11.04 1.60
N PHE A 41 25.39 10.96 1.01
CA PHE A 41 24.55 12.12 0.82
C PHE A 41 24.01 12.50 2.21
N LYS A 42 24.38 13.68 2.73
CA LYS A 42 23.81 14.27 3.96
C LYS A 42 22.26 14.32 3.98
N GLY A 43 21.60 14.11 2.84
CA GLY A 43 20.14 13.95 2.72
C GLY A 43 19.60 12.55 3.08
N GLU A 44 20.43 11.51 3.16
CA GLU A 44 20.00 10.14 3.50
C GLU A 44 19.57 10.01 4.97
N LEU A 45 20.22 10.72 5.90
CA LEU A 45 19.84 10.68 7.32
C LEU A 45 18.43 11.23 7.58
N LEU A 46 18.01 12.28 6.86
CA LEU A 46 16.64 12.82 6.93
C LEU A 46 15.65 11.86 6.26
N ALA A 47 15.99 11.33 5.09
CA ALA A 47 15.18 10.32 4.39
C ALA A 47 15.01 9.03 5.21
N ASP A 48 15.99 8.63 6.01
CA ASP A 48 15.93 7.41 6.82
C ASP A 48 14.82 7.47 7.89
N SER A 49 14.60 8.63 8.50
CA SER A 49 13.46 8.84 9.39
C SER A 49 12.10 8.85 8.67
N PHE A 50 12.06 9.37 7.44
CA PHE A 50 10.84 9.54 6.66
C PHE A 50 10.19 8.20 6.28
N PHE A 51 11.01 7.18 6.03
CA PHE A 51 10.55 5.84 5.66
C PHE A 51 10.40 4.87 6.84
N LYS A 52 10.58 5.36 8.07
CA LYS A 52 10.30 4.60 9.30
C LYS A 52 8.85 4.78 9.75
N GLY A 53 8.31 3.77 10.42
CA GLY A 53 6.96 3.82 11.00
C GLY A 53 5.85 3.37 10.04
N GLU A 54 4.62 3.83 10.30
CA GLU A 54 3.43 3.38 9.56
C GLU A 54 3.43 3.89 8.11
N LEU A 55 2.78 3.12 7.23
CA LEU A 55 2.55 3.54 5.84
C LEU A 55 1.62 4.76 5.81
N PRO A 56 1.92 5.80 5.00
CA PRO A 56 1.07 6.97 4.88
C PRO A 56 -0.28 6.58 4.28
N ASP A 57 -1.26 7.47 4.38
CA ASP A 57 -2.51 7.33 3.63
C ASP A 57 -2.38 8.00 2.26
N TRP A 58 -3.39 7.81 1.42
CA TRP A 58 -3.44 8.44 0.12
C TRP A 58 -3.45 9.98 0.25
N PRO A 59 -2.57 10.70 -0.45
CA PRO A 59 -2.50 12.17 -0.39
C PRO A 59 -3.76 12.82 -0.97
N SER A 60 -4.10 14.02 -0.50
CA SER A 60 -5.17 14.80 -1.13
C SER A 60 -4.81 15.18 -2.57
N ASP A 61 -5.81 15.47 -3.39
CA ASP A 61 -5.58 15.86 -4.79
C ASP A 61 -4.75 17.15 -4.88
N ASP A 62 -4.97 18.12 -3.98
CA ASP A 62 -4.13 19.33 -3.86
C ASP A 62 -2.67 19.01 -3.50
N ALA A 63 -2.45 18.00 -2.64
CA ALA A 63 -1.10 17.59 -2.27
C ALA A 63 -0.41 16.89 -3.44
N LEU A 64 -1.12 16.04 -4.21
CA LEU A 64 -0.59 15.39 -5.41
C LEU A 64 -0.17 16.38 -6.50
N ASN A 65 -0.89 17.50 -6.61
CA ASN A 65 -0.55 18.57 -7.54
C ASN A 65 0.72 19.35 -7.14
N ASN A 66 1.28 19.12 -5.95
CA ASN A 66 2.56 19.68 -5.55
C ASN A 66 3.73 18.89 -6.17
N GLY A 67 4.16 19.32 -7.37
CA GLY A 67 5.30 18.73 -8.10
C GLY A 67 6.64 18.74 -7.35
N LYS A 68 6.75 19.54 -6.28
CA LYS A 68 7.92 19.55 -5.40
C LYS A 68 8.04 18.29 -4.57
N ARG A 69 6.90 17.78 -4.09
CA ARG A 69 6.83 16.64 -3.18
C ARG A 69 6.54 15.33 -3.91
N PHE A 70 5.62 15.38 -4.87
CA PHE A 70 5.23 14.21 -5.63
C PHE A 70 5.68 14.33 -7.07
N TYR A 71 6.16 13.23 -7.63
CA TYR A 71 6.24 13.06 -9.07
C TYR A 71 5.03 12.29 -9.56
N LEU A 72 4.14 12.96 -10.28
CA LEU A 72 3.06 12.32 -11.01
C LEU A 72 3.66 11.67 -12.26
N VAL A 73 3.73 10.35 -12.24
CA VAL A 73 4.35 9.55 -13.31
C VAL A 73 3.48 9.63 -14.55
N LYS A 74 4.05 9.64 -15.75
CA LYS A 74 3.25 9.60 -17.00
C LYS A 74 2.87 8.16 -17.34
N GLU A 75 1.80 8.00 -18.12
CA GLU A 75 1.35 6.66 -18.51
C GLU A 75 2.42 5.84 -19.24
N SER A 76 3.11 6.46 -20.18
CA SER A 76 4.23 5.85 -20.88
C SER A 76 5.38 5.42 -19.96
N GLU A 77 5.57 6.13 -18.85
CA GLU A 77 6.67 5.83 -17.92
C GLU A 77 6.32 4.66 -17.01
N TRP A 78 5.12 4.62 -16.44
CA TRP A 78 4.75 3.49 -15.59
C TRP A 78 4.53 2.21 -16.40
N GLN A 79 4.10 2.31 -17.67
CA GLN A 79 4.05 1.16 -18.59
C GLN A 79 5.45 0.64 -18.95
N ALA A 80 6.49 1.50 -18.93
CA ALA A 80 7.88 1.11 -19.13
C ALA A 80 8.56 0.60 -17.85
N ASN A 81 7.89 0.66 -16.70
CA ASN A 81 8.44 0.27 -15.40
C ASN A 81 7.64 -0.88 -14.79
N ASP A 82 8.00 -2.13 -15.12
CA ASP A 82 7.30 -3.36 -14.71
C ASP A 82 7.16 -3.53 -13.19
N TRP A 83 8.00 -2.87 -12.40
CA TRP A 83 7.92 -2.94 -10.95
C TRP A 83 6.68 -2.26 -10.37
N ILE A 84 6.09 -1.28 -11.06
CA ILE A 84 4.87 -0.58 -10.61
C ILE A 84 3.66 -1.54 -10.60
N PRO A 85 3.31 -2.20 -11.73
CA PRO A 85 2.25 -3.20 -11.71
C PRO A 85 2.60 -4.37 -10.78
N MET A 86 3.87 -4.80 -10.72
CA MET A 86 4.30 -5.84 -9.76
C MET A 86 4.01 -5.44 -8.31
N TYR A 87 4.26 -4.19 -7.90
CA TYR A 87 3.97 -3.73 -6.54
C TYR A 87 2.47 -3.73 -6.23
N LEU A 88 1.64 -3.35 -7.19
CA LEU A 88 0.19 -3.43 -7.05
C LEU A 88 -0.27 -4.89 -6.88
N GLU A 89 0.24 -5.80 -7.71
CA GLU A 89 -0.05 -7.24 -7.60
C GLU A 89 0.33 -7.81 -6.24
N LEU A 90 1.52 -7.45 -5.71
CA LEU A 90 1.96 -7.89 -4.39
C LEU A 90 1.00 -7.43 -3.28
N VAL A 91 0.49 -6.20 -3.35
CA VAL A 91 -0.51 -5.69 -2.39
C VAL A 91 -1.81 -6.50 -2.48
N ILE A 92 -2.29 -6.76 -3.69
CA ILE A 92 -3.50 -7.55 -3.93
C ILE A 92 -3.34 -8.98 -3.38
N CYS A 93 -2.20 -9.62 -3.63
CA CYS A 93 -1.89 -10.95 -3.12
C CYS A 93 -1.84 -10.99 -1.58
N ALA A 94 -1.29 -9.96 -0.95
CA ALA A 94 -1.14 -9.90 0.51
C ALA A 94 -2.45 -9.71 1.28
N ASP A 95 -3.51 -9.16 0.65
CA ASP A 95 -4.81 -8.91 1.29
C ASP A 95 -5.67 -10.19 1.46
N ALA A 96 -5.34 -11.25 0.70
CA ALA A 96 -5.74 -12.66 0.90
C ALA A 96 -7.21 -12.96 1.30
N ARG A 97 -8.13 -12.71 0.37
CA ARG A 97 -9.12 -13.71 -0.10
C ARG A 97 -9.20 -13.82 -1.63
N LEU A 98 -8.39 -13.04 -2.36
CA LEU A 98 -8.24 -13.16 -3.79
C LEU A 98 -7.24 -14.29 -4.04
N VAL A 99 -7.73 -15.53 -4.01
CA VAL A 99 -7.00 -16.66 -4.60
C VAL A 99 -6.76 -16.27 -6.05
N ALA A 100 -5.52 -15.85 -6.35
CA ALA A 100 -4.81 -15.96 -7.61
C ALA A 100 -5.66 -16.31 -8.84
N LYS A 101 -6.66 -15.48 -9.17
CA LYS A 101 -7.27 -15.54 -10.47
C LYS A 101 -6.44 -14.61 -11.33
N ARG A 102 -5.70 -15.18 -12.28
CA ARG A 102 -5.07 -14.43 -13.37
C ARG A 102 -6.07 -13.44 -13.99
N ASP A 103 -7.35 -13.79 -13.99
CA ASP A 103 -8.48 -12.97 -14.42
C ASP A 103 -8.56 -11.61 -13.70
N VAL A 104 -8.18 -11.51 -12.41
CA VAL A 104 -8.18 -10.24 -11.67
C VAL A 104 -7.10 -9.33 -12.22
N VAL A 105 -5.87 -9.85 -12.40
CA VAL A 105 -4.74 -9.10 -12.95
C VAL A 105 -5.02 -8.63 -14.39
N SER A 106 -5.68 -9.45 -15.21
CA SER A 106 -6.05 -9.05 -16.58
C SER A 106 -7.09 -7.93 -16.67
N LYS A 107 -7.86 -7.70 -15.60
CA LYS A 107 -8.87 -6.63 -15.54
C LYS A 107 -8.38 -5.36 -14.87
N LEU A 108 -7.18 -5.40 -14.27
CA LEU A 108 -6.63 -4.28 -13.54
C LEU A 108 -6.22 -3.16 -14.48
N ALA A 109 -6.76 -1.98 -14.23
CA ALA A 109 -6.40 -0.76 -14.92
C ALA A 109 -5.76 0.19 -13.91
N ILE A 110 -4.48 0.53 -14.12
CA ILE A 110 -3.79 1.59 -13.39
C ILE A 110 -4.26 2.93 -13.97
N LEU A 111 -4.75 3.82 -13.12
CA LEU A 111 -5.29 5.11 -13.52
C LEU A 111 -4.32 6.26 -13.24
N GLU A 112 -3.56 6.14 -12.15
CA GLU A 112 -2.69 7.22 -11.68
C GLU A 112 -1.58 6.64 -10.80
N VAL A 113 -0.37 7.15 -10.98
CA VAL A 113 0.79 6.77 -10.18
C VAL A 113 1.52 8.02 -9.74
N ALA A 114 1.77 8.14 -8.43
CA ALA A 114 2.59 9.19 -7.87
C ALA A 114 3.73 8.60 -7.02
N ILE A 115 4.89 9.25 -7.06
CA ILE A 115 6.08 8.85 -6.31
C ILE A 115 6.50 9.96 -5.38
N GLU A 116 6.70 9.61 -4.12
CA GLU A 116 7.23 10.49 -3.08
C GLU A 116 8.55 9.92 -2.56
N THR A 117 9.59 10.76 -2.58
CA THR A 117 10.90 10.45 -2.04
C THR A 117 11.19 11.35 -0.84
N GLY A 118 12.20 11.02 -0.03
CA GLY A 118 12.63 11.88 1.09
C GLY A 118 13.33 13.17 0.65
N ILE A 119 13.49 13.39 -0.66
CA ILE A 119 14.14 14.56 -1.24
C ILE A 119 13.10 15.31 -2.07
N GLU A 120 12.68 16.46 -1.56
CA GLU A 120 11.85 17.41 -2.31
C GLU A 120 12.66 18.08 -3.42
N ASP A 121 11.99 18.54 -4.48
CA ASP A 121 12.59 19.29 -5.59
C ASP A 121 13.75 18.54 -6.30
N MET A 122 13.66 17.21 -6.42
CA MET A 122 14.62 16.40 -7.19
C MET A 122 14.48 16.66 -8.69
N GLU A 123 15.58 17.04 -9.33
CA GLU A 123 15.65 17.33 -10.77
C GLU A 123 16.57 16.35 -11.52
N PRO A 124 16.13 15.77 -12.66
CA PRO A 124 14.77 15.86 -13.20
C PRO A 124 13.76 15.04 -12.37
N PRO A 125 12.46 15.40 -12.34
CA PRO A 125 11.48 14.76 -11.45
C PRO A 125 11.32 13.25 -11.65
N ASN A 126 11.59 12.75 -12.87
CA ASN A 126 11.52 11.33 -13.20
C ASN A 126 12.65 10.49 -12.58
N GLU A 127 13.73 11.09 -12.07
CA GLU A 127 14.75 10.36 -11.32
C GLU A 127 14.19 9.73 -10.04
N ARG A 128 13.04 10.22 -9.53
CA ARG A 128 12.33 9.60 -8.40
C ARG A 128 11.91 8.15 -8.69
N LEU A 129 11.72 7.76 -9.95
CA LEU A 129 11.43 6.37 -10.34
C LEU A 129 12.54 5.40 -9.93
N LYS A 130 13.80 5.87 -9.95
CA LYS A 130 15.01 5.10 -9.66
C LYS A 130 15.41 5.16 -8.18
N ALA A 131 14.68 5.90 -7.34
CA ALA A 131 15.06 6.11 -5.95
C ALA A 131 15.09 4.78 -5.14
N THR A 132 16.15 4.58 -4.35
CA THR A 132 16.29 3.47 -3.40
C THR A 132 15.11 3.37 -2.43
N ARG A 133 14.60 4.54 -2.02
CA ARG A 133 13.57 4.68 -0.99
C ARG A 133 12.45 5.59 -1.51
N ALA A 134 11.23 5.06 -1.53
CA ALA A 134 10.08 5.77 -2.07
C ALA A 134 8.76 5.24 -1.49
N ASN A 135 7.79 6.14 -1.35
CA ASN A 135 6.38 5.76 -1.27
C ASN A 135 5.78 5.89 -2.69
N VAL A 136 5.12 4.84 -3.13
CA VAL A 136 4.50 4.70 -4.44
C VAL A 136 3.00 4.62 -4.23
N TYR A 137 2.28 5.60 -4.78
CA TYR A 137 0.84 5.72 -4.68
C TYR A 137 0.24 5.27 -6.01
N ILE A 138 -0.62 4.26 -5.97
CA ILE A 138 -1.23 3.66 -7.17
C ILE A 138 -2.75 3.72 -7.05
N LYS A 139 -3.41 4.39 -7.99
CA LYS A 139 -4.86 4.38 -8.16
C LYS A 139 -5.22 3.37 -9.25
N CYS A 140 -6.18 2.48 -8.98
CA CYS A 140 -6.57 1.44 -9.93
C CYS A 140 -8.08 1.12 -9.92
N LYS A 141 -8.54 0.46 -10.99
CA LYS A 141 -9.86 -0.19 -11.12
C LYS A 141 -9.67 -1.67 -11.47
N GLY A 142 -10.76 -2.43 -11.49
CA GLY A 142 -10.78 -3.82 -11.95
C GLY A 142 -10.79 -4.87 -10.85
N LEU A 143 -10.61 -4.47 -9.58
CA LEU A 143 -10.85 -5.37 -8.45
C LEU A 143 -12.35 -5.45 -8.16
N ALA A 144 -12.95 -6.64 -8.07
CA ALA A 144 -14.33 -6.73 -7.63
C ALA A 144 -14.47 -6.42 -6.12
N ASN A 145 -13.57 -6.96 -5.29
CA ASN A 145 -13.64 -6.88 -3.84
C ASN A 145 -12.24 -6.69 -3.23
N VAL A 146 -12.15 -5.93 -2.13
CA VAL A 146 -10.96 -5.84 -1.25
C VAL A 146 -11.35 -6.36 0.13
N CYS A 147 -10.55 -7.24 0.70
CA CYS A 147 -10.82 -7.96 1.94
C CYS A 147 -9.85 -7.54 3.04
N SER A 148 -10.01 -6.32 3.55
CA SER A 148 -9.24 -5.86 4.71
C SER A 148 -10.02 -6.08 6.01
N PRO A 149 -9.44 -6.70 7.06
CA PRO A 149 -10.17 -7.00 8.32
C PRO A 149 -10.62 -5.76 9.09
N ARG A 150 -9.97 -4.63 8.84
CA ARG A 150 -10.19 -3.38 9.57
C ARG A 150 -10.89 -2.34 8.72
N MET A 151 -11.03 -2.59 7.42
CA MET A 151 -11.49 -1.61 6.45
C MET A 151 -12.52 -2.24 5.53
N ILE A 152 -13.71 -1.65 5.47
CA ILE A 152 -14.75 -2.01 4.52
C ILE A 152 -14.58 -1.16 3.28
N PHE A 153 -14.50 -1.82 2.13
CA PHE A 153 -14.42 -1.16 0.83
C PHE A 153 -15.71 -1.42 0.05
N GLU A 154 -16.08 -0.44 -0.78
CA GLU A 154 -17.14 -0.64 -1.75
C GLU A 154 -16.77 -1.77 -2.73
N SER A 155 -17.77 -2.58 -3.06
CA SER A 155 -17.64 -3.71 -3.98
C SER A 155 -17.98 -3.26 -5.40
N GLY A 156 -17.26 -3.79 -6.39
CA GLY A 156 -17.45 -3.48 -7.80
C GLY A 156 -16.12 -3.28 -8.54
N GLU A 157 -16.03 -3.82 -9.75
CA GLU A 157 -14.87 -3.67 -10.63
C GLU A 157 -14.67 -2.22 -11.09
N HIS A 158 -15.75 -1.44 -11.16
CA HIS A 158 -15.74 -0.02 -11.53
C HIS A 158 -15.21 0.90 -10.41
N VAL A 159 -15.13 0.39 -9.18
CA VAL A 159 -14.72 1.18 -8.00
C VAL A 159 -13.23 1.47 -8.05
N GLU A 160 -12.88 2.75 -7.88
CA GLU A 160 -11.50 3.18 -7.74
C GLU A 160 -10.92 2.77 -6.40
N ARG A 161 -9.74 2.17 -6.47
CA ARG A 161 -8.98 1.75 -5.30
C ARG A 161 -7.65 2.46 -5.29
N LYS A 162 -7.25 2.81 -4.09
CA LYS A 162 -6.01 3.53 -3.81
C LYS A 162 -5.13 2.60 -3.00
N ALA A 163 -3.91 2.38 -3.46
CA ALA A 163 -2.91 1.60 -2.76
C ALA A 163 -1.66 2.45 -2.54
N VAL A 164 -0.97 2.18 -1.45
CA VAL A 164 0.35 2.73 -1.17
C VAL A 164 1.33 1.58 -0.95
N VAL A 165 2.50 1.71 -1.56
CA VAL A 165 3.62 0.79 -1.41
C VAL A 165 4.86 1.58 -1.04
N ARG A 166 5.49 1.24 0.09
CA ARG A 166 6.79 1.76 0.47
C ARG A 166 7.88 0.76 0.09
N ARG A 167 8.86 1.24 -0.66
CA ARG A 167 10.12 0.58 -0.97
C ARG A 167 11.23 1.21 -0.15
N VAL A 168 12.08 0.37 0.45
CA VAL A 168 13.32 0.79 1.12
C VAL A 168 14.40 -0.20 0.75
N LEU A 169 15.41 0.26 0.02
CA LEU A 169 16.71 -0.40 -0.07
C LEU A 169 17.64 0.24 0.99
N ASP A 170 18.08 -0.56 1.95
CA ASP A 170 19.01 -0.09 2.99
C ASP A 170 20.48 -0.21 2.54
N GLU A 171 21.38 0.29 3.40
CA GLU A 171 22.83 0.32 3.13
C GLU A 171 23.45 -1.08 3.08
N ASP A 172 22.83 -2.05 3.77
CA ASP A 172 23.23 -3.47 3.76
C ASP A 172 22.74 -4.19 2.48
N GLY A 173 21.96 -3.52 1.64
CA GLY A 173 21.41 -4.06 0.39
C GLY A 173 20.15 -4.90 0.60
N TYR A 174 19.47 -4.78 1.74
CA TYR A 174 18.18 -5.42 1.98
C TYR A 174 17.04 -4.57 1.43
N LEU A 175 16.20 -5.22 0.63
CA LEU A 175 15.00 -4.60 0.07
C LEU A 175 13.80 -4.92 0.95
N THR A 176 13.21 -3.89 1.55
CA THR A 176 11.91 -3.98 2.23
C THR A 176 10.82 -3.38 1.35
N ILE A 177 9.76 -4.15 1.11
CA ILE A 177 8.53 -3.70 0.45
C ILE A 177 7.37 -3.87 1.42
N SER A 178 6.68 -2.78 1.71
CA SER A 178 5.46 -2.80 2.52
C SER A 178 4.33 -2.09 1.80
N GLY A 179 3.08 -2.53 1.99
CA GLY A 179 1.96 -1.92 1.28
C GLY A 179 0.58 -2.21 1.86
N LYS A 180 -0.38 -1.35 1.54
CA LYS A 180 -1.78 -1.44 1.97
C LYS A 180 -2.72 -0.74 0.98
N PHE A 181 -4.00 -1.11 1.01
CA PHE A 181 -5.07 -0.30 0.43
C PHE A 181 -5.44 0.88 1.36
N CYS A 182 -5.86 2.00 0.77
CA CYS A 182 -6.23 3.25 1.43
C CYS A 182 -7.72 3.57 1.21
N GLY A 183 -8.33 4.29 2.14
CA GLY A 183 -9.66 4.89 1.96
C GLY A 183 -10.87 4.01 2.32
N GLY A 184 -10.67 2.82 2.87
CA GLY A 184 -11.79 2.01 3.38
C GLY A 184 -12.38 2.58 4.68
N GLN A 185 -13.62 2.22 4.99
CA GLN A 185 -14.27 2.63 6.24
C GLN A 185 -13.79 1.75 7.39
N SER A 186 -13.29 2.36 8.46
CA SER A 186 -12.84 1.63 9.65
C SER A 186 -14.00 0.89 10.32
N THR A 187 -13.80 -0.39 10.63
CA THR A 187 -14.76 -1.19 11.40
C THR A 187 -14.79 -0.83 12.90
N GLN A 188 -13.93 0.09 13.36
CA GLN A 188 -13.83 0.47 14.78
C GLN A 188 -14.90 1.47 15.26
N LYS A 189 -15.87 1.87 14.43
CA LYS A 189 -16.98 2.73 14.86
C LYS A 189 -18.33 2.01 14.77
N GLN A 190 -18.65 1.25 15.81
CA GLN A 190 -19.99 1.27 16.40
C GLN A 190 -19.83 1.34 17.92
N PRO A 191 -20.22 2.45 18.58
CA PRO A 191 -20.67 2.35 19.96
C PRO A 191 -21.83 1.36 19.96
N SER A 192 -21.81 0.39 20.87
CA SER A 192 -22.95 -0.46 21.14
C SER A 192 -24.14 0.43 21.53
N VAL A 193 -24.98 0.77 20.55
CA VAL A 193 -26.29 1.35 20.84
C VAL A 193 -27.07 0.23 21.50
N ALA A 194 -27.17 0.31 22.82
CA ALA A 194 -28.04 -0.53 23.61
C ALA A 194 -29.44 -0.49 22.98
N LEU A 195 -29.91 -1.64 22.51
CA LEU A 195 -31.31 -1.86 22.18
C LEU A 195 -32.12 -1.69 23.48
N HIS A 196 -32.58 -0.48 23.78
CA HIS A 196 -33.77 -0.31 24.60
C HIS A 196 -34.99 -0.63 23.75
N ASN A 197 -35.26 -1.94 23.62
CA ASN A 197 -36.58 -2.43 23.24
C ASN A 197 -37.47 -2.34 24.49
N GLU A 198 -38.14 -1.21 24.70
CA GLU A 198 -39.34 -1.16 25.54
C GLU A 198 -40.46 -1.92 24.82
N LYS A 199 -40.49 -3.24 25.02
CA LYS A 199 -41.66 -4.05 24.74
C LYS A 199 -42.73 -3.72 25.77
N LYS A 200 -43.71 -2.92 25.34
CA LYS A 200 -45.03 -2.76 25.94
C LYS A 200 -45.71 -4.13 26.03
N ILE A 201 -45.63 -4.78 27.20
CA ILE A 201 -46.45 -5.96 27.50
C ILE A 201 -47.74 -5.49 28.14
N GLN A 202 -48.80 -5.55 27.34
CA GLN A 202 -50.19 -5.35 27.72
C GLN A 202 -50.61 -6.56 28.57
N SER A 203 -50.72 -6.36 29.89
CA SER A 203 -51.15 -7.40 30.84
C SER A 203 -52.64 -7.71 30.68
N SER A 204 -52.94 -8.96 30.37
CA SER A 204 -54.26 -9.54 30.21
C SER A 204 -54.99 -9.62 31.56
N LYS A 205 -56.20 -9.05 31.62
CA LYS A 205 -57.16 -9.20 32.72
C LYS A 205 -57.40 -10.67 33.06
N LYS A 206 -57.10 -11.10 34.30
CA LYS A 206 -57.67 -12.31 34.91
C LYS A 206 -58.90 -11.91 35.74
N ARG A 207 -60.04 -12.55 35.44
CA ARG A 207 -61.27 -12.54 36.24
C ARG A 207 -61.07 -13.40 37.50
N PRO A 208 -61.63 -13.05 38.67
CA PRO A 208 -61.79 -14.02 39.76
C PRO A 208 -62.99 -14.93 39.47
N ARG A 209 -62.85 -16.22 39.82
CA ARG A 209 -63.98 -17.15 39.98
C ARG A 209 -64.52 -17.01 41.40
N SER A 210 -65.84 -16.98 41.49
CA SER A 210 -66.63 -17.16 42.71
C SER A 210 -66.37 -18.55 43.31
N ASP A 211 -66.12 -18.62 44.61
CA ASP A 211 -67.07 -19.07 45.65
C ASP A 211 -66.52 -18.69 47.03
#